data_AF-A0A117USH5-F1
#
_entry.id   AF-A0A117USH5-F1
#
_cell.length_a   1.000
_cell.length_b   1.000
_cell.length_c   1.000
_cell.angle_alpha   90.00
_cell.angle_beta   90.00
_cell.angle_gamma   90.00
#
_symmetry.space_group_name_H-M   'P 1'
#
loop_
_entity.id
_entity.type
_entity.pdbx_description
1 polymer ?
#
loop_
_entity_poly.entity_id
_entity_poly.type
_entity_poly.pdbx_seq_one_letter_code
_entity_poly.pdbx_strand_id
1 'polypeptide(L)'
;MIRATAAAVSLLKSIRADHGEVIFHQSGGCCDGSSPMCFPDGEFRLGANDVLIGQIDGTRFYMSAHQLEKWGPRSLLLDAVPGRGGMFSLDNGREARFLLRADRDKPSDGASSAD
;
A
#
# COMPACT_ATOMS: atom_id res chain seq x y z
N MET A 1 8.48 5.16 -5.03
CA MET A 1 7.86 6.23 -4.20
C MET A 1 6.38 5.92 -4.06
N ILE A 2 5.84 5.96 -2.84
CA ILE A 2 4.42 5.72 -2.55
C ILE A 2 3.79 6.96 -1.91
N ARG A 3 2.55 7.28 -2.30
CA ARG A 3 1.69 8.31 -1.69
C ARG A 3 0.36 7.71 -1.25
N ALA A 4 -0.46 8.51 -0.57
CA ALA A 4 -1.81 8.11 -0.17
C ALA A 4 -2.84 9.18 -0.48
N THR A 5 -4.07 8.77 -0.78
CA THR A 5 -5.22 9.67 -0.84
C THR A 5 -5.67 10.07 0.56
N ALA A 6 -6.49 11.13 0.66
CA ALA A 6 -7.13 11.50 1.92
C ALA A 6 -8.00 10.36 2.48
N ALA A 7 -8.68 9.59 1.62
CA ALA A 7 -9.49 8.44 2.04
C ALA A 7 -8.62 7.34 2.68
N ALA A 8 -7.49 7.01 2.07
CA ALA A 8 -6.54 6.04 2.64
C ALA A 8 -6.00 6.51 4.00
N VAL A 9 -5.62 7.78 4.13
CA VAL A 9 -5.13 8.34 5.39
C VAL A 9 -6.22 8.31 6.47
N SER A 10 -7.46 8.63 6.14
CA SER A 10 -8.58 8.56 7.09
C SER A 10 -8.85 7.14 7.58
N LEU A 11 -8.86 6.16 6.68
CA LEU A 11 -9.02 4.74 7.04
C LEU A 11 -7.85 4.25 7.91
N LEU A 12 -6.62 4.62 7.56
CA LEU A 12 -5.42 4.30 8.33
C LEU A 12 -5.48 4.87 9.75
N LYS A 13 -5.88 6.13 9.91
CA LYS A 13 -6.02 6.76 11.23
C LYS A 13 -7.09 6.07 12.08
N SER A 14 -8.23 5.70 11.49
CA SER A 14 -9.25 4.92 12.20
C SER A 14 -8.72 3.56 12.66
N ILE A 15 -7.98 2.85 11.81
CA ILE A 15 -7.36 1.57 12.18
C ILE A 15 -6.35 1.76 13.32
N ARG A 16 -5.49 2.77 13.23
CA ARG A 16 -4.47 3.03 14.27
C ARG A 16 -5.07 3.46 15.60
N ALA A 17 -6.21 4.15 15.59
CA ALA A 17 -6.93 4.49 16.81
C ALA A 17 -7.38 3.24 17.59
N ASP A 18 -7.73 2.17 16.87
CA ASP A 18 -8.22 0.93 17.47
C ASP A 18 -7.10 -0.09 17.76
N HIS A 19 -6.03 -0.08 16.97
CA HIS A 19 -5.00 -1.14 16.97
C HIS A 19 -3.58 -0.66 17.29
N GLY A 20 -3.34 0.65 17.42
CA GLY A 20 -2.01 1.21 17.63
C GLY A 20 -1.17 1.26 16.36
N GLU A 21 0.13 0.99 16.48
CA GLU A 21 1.04 1.00 15.33
C GLU A 21 0.79 -0.18 14.39
N VAL A 22 0.89 0.08 13.09
CA VAL A 22 0.57 -0.88 12.03
C VAL A 22 1.62 -0.82 10.93
N ILE A 23 1.63 -1.83 10.05
CA ILE A 23 2.38 -1.86 8.80
C ILE A 23 1.48 -2.28 7.63
N PHE A 24 1.88 -1.91 6.42
CA PHE A 24 1.34 -2.48 5.20
C PHE A 24 2.27 -3.53 4.60
N HIS A 25 1.70 -4.57 4.01
CA HIS A 25 2.43 -5.55 3.21
C HIS A 25 1.70 -5.87 1.90
N GLN A 26 2.45 -5.92 0.81
CA GLN A 26 1.98 -6.31 -0.52
C GLN A 26 2.83 -7.45 -1.09
N SER A 27 2.34 -8.69 -0.97
CA SER A 27 3.05 -9.91 -1.40
C SER A 27 2.74 -10.36 -2.82
N GLY A 28 1.61 -9.93 -3.40
CA GLY A 28 1.19 -10.29 -4.76
C GLY A 28 0.27 -11.53 -4.88
N GLY A 29 -0.31 -12.02 -3.78
CA GLY A 29 -1.25 -13.17 -3.81
C GLY A 29 -2.60 -12.87 -4.47
N CYS A 30 -3.33 -13.93 -4.87
CA CYS A 30 -4.68 -14.11 -5.47
C CYS A 30 -5.31 -12.98 -6.33
N CYS A 31 -5.26 -11.73 -5.87
CA CYS A 31 -5.66 -10.56 -6.65
C CYS A 31 -4.49 -10.09 -7.55
N ASP A 32 -4.76 -9.19 -8.48
CA ASP A 32 -3.82 -8.51 -9.39
C ASP A 32 -2.66 -7.73 -8.71
N GLY A 33 -2.41 -7.95 -7.42
CA GLY A 33 -1.40 -7.25 -6.63
C GLY A 33 -1.81 -5.84 -6.21
N SER A 34 -3.10 -5.49 -6.34
CA SER A 34 -3.65 -4.18 -5.99
C SER A 34 -4.21 -4.06 -4.57
N SER A 35 -4.31 -5.15 -3.81
CA SER A 35 -4.96 -5.13 -2.49
C SER A 35 -3.93 -5.37 -1.39
N PRO A 36 -3.33 -4.30 -0.84
CA PRO A 36 -2.36 -4.43 0.24
C PRO A 36 -3.05 -4.78 1.55
N MET A 37 -2.35 -5.52 2.40
CA MET A 37 -2.83 -5.93 3.70
C MET A 37 -2.28 -5.00 4.78
N CYS A 38 -3.11 -4.61 5.74
CA CYS A 38 -2.72 -3.82 6.91
C CYS A 38 -2.69 -4.73 8.15
N PHE A 39 -1.59 -4.73 8.89
CA PHE A 39 -1.36 -5.61 10.05
C PHE A 39 -0.86 -4.79 11.26
N PRO A 40 -1.10 -5.23 12.50
CA PRO A 40 -0.42 -4.66 13.67
C PRO A 40 1.11 -4.78 13.54
N ASP A 41 1.84 -3.75 13.99
CA ASP A 41 3.30 -3.80 13.99
C ASP A 41 3.81 -4.90 14.93
N GLY A 42 4.75 -5.70 14.45
CA GLY A 42 5.29 -6.87 15.15
C GLY A 42 4.48 -8.17 15.00
N GLU A 43 3.25 -8.14 14.49
CA GLU A 43 2.43 -9.35 14.28
C GLU A 43 2.60 -9.97 12.89
N PHE A 44 3.03 -9.18 11.90
CA PHE A 44 3.38 -9.68 10.58
C PHE A 44 4.89 -9.91 10.45
N ARG A 45 5.28 -11.13 10.07
CA ARG A 45 6.69 -11.48 9.84
C ARG A 45 7.11 -11.12 8.42
N LEU A 46 7.95 -10.09 8.29
CA LEU A 46 8.60 -9.75 7.02
C LEU A 46 9.62 -10.83 6.63
N GLY A 47 9.63 -11.20 5.36
CA GLY A 47 10.62 -12.09 4.76
C GLY A 47 11.85 -11.34 4.27
N ALA A 48 12.92 -12.09 3.96
CA ALA A 48 14.19 -11.54 3.46
C ALA A 48 14.06 -10.77 2.13
N ASN A 49 13.00 -11.04 1.37
CA ASN A 49 12.74 -10.41 0.07
C ASN A 49 11.72 -9.26 0.16
N ASP A 50 11.29 -8.86 1.36
CA ASP A 50 10.39 -7.73 1.53
C ASP A 50 11.17 -6.41 1.56
N VAL A 51 10.74 -5.47 0.71
CA VAL A 51 11.39 -4.18 0.51
C VAL A 51 10.51 -3.09 1.10
N LEU A 52 11.08 -2.21 1.92
CA LEU A 52 10.42 -0.98 2.36
C LEU A 52 10.35 0.00 1.18
N ILE A 53 9.15 0.28 0.67
CA ILE A 53 8.96 1.15 -0.50
C ILE A 53 8.56 2.59 -0.15
N GLY A 54 8.30 2.83 1.14
CA GLY A 54 8.04 4.15 1.70
C GLY A 54 7.19 4.10 2.97
N GLN A 55 6.68 5.26 3.38
CA GLN A 55 5.84 5.43 4.55
C GLN A 55 4.63 6.32 4.23
N ILE A 56 3.52 6.06 4.90
CA ILE A 56 2.27 6.84 4.79
C ILE A 56 1.84 7.21 6.20
N ASP A 57 1.79 8.50 6.53
CA ASP A 57 1.43 8.97 7.88
C ASP A 57 2.23 8.29 9.02
N GLY A 58 3.52 8.01 8.75
CA GLY A 58 4.44 7.29 9.64
C GLY A 58 4.36 5.75 9.54
N THR A 59 3.32 5.19 8.93
CA THR A 59 3.14 3.75 8.75
C THR A 59 4.03 3.22 7.62
N ARG A 60 4.84 2.19 7.92
CA ARG A 60 5.76 1.55 6.96
C ARG A 60 5.00 0.70 5.95
N PHE A 61 5.38 0.81 4.67
CA PHE A 61 4.80 0.03 3.58
C PHE A 61 5.84 -0.88 2.94
N TYR A 62 5.64 -2.19 3.08
CA TYR A 62 6.50 -3.23 2.53
C TYR A 62 5.88 -3.89 1.31
N MET A 63 6.73 -4.30 0.37
CA MET A 63 6.32 -5.06 -0.82
C MET A 63 7.36 -6.13 -1.11
N SER A 64 6.92 -7.32 -1.53
CA SER A 64 7.87 -8.35 -1.96
C SER A 64 8.64 -7.89 -3.19
N ALA A 65 9.93 -8.20 -3.30
CA ALA A 65 10.78 -7.81 -4.43
C ALA A 65 10.18 -8.22 -5.78
N HIS A 66 9.64 -9.43 -5.88
CA HIS A 66 8.96 -9.91 -7.09
C HIS A 66 7.69 -9.10 -7.43
N GLN A 67 6.90 -8.68 -6.43
CA GLN A 67 5.75 -7.83 -6.68
C GLN A 67 6.19 -6.41 -7.07
N LEU A 68 7.28 -5.92 -6.48
CA LEU A 68 7.88 -4.63 -6.85
C LEU A 68 8.37 -4.64 -8.31
N GLU A 69 8.98 -5.73 -8.78
CA GLU A 69 9.36 -5.90 -10.19
C GLU A 69 8.17 -5.80 -11.15
N LYS A 70 7.03 -6.44 -10.81
CA LYS A 70 5.78 -6.32 -11.58
C LYS A 70 5.25 -4.89 -11.61
N TRP A 71 5.37 -4.18 -10.49
CA TRP A 71 5.03 -2.77 -10.42
C TRP A 71 6.05 -1.87 -11.14
N GLY A 72 7.28 -2.31 -11.38
CA GLY A 72 8.30 -1.54 -12.06
C GLY A 72 8.61 -0.19 -11.37
N PRO A 73 9.33 0.73 -12.05
CA PRO A 73 9.82 1.97 -11.44
C PRO A 73 8.74 3.06 -11.26
N ARG A 74 7.45 2.72 -11.31
CA ARG A 74 6.36 3.72 -11.26
C ARG A 74 6.11 4.22 -9.84
N SER A 75 5.53 5.42 -9.75
CA SER A 75 5.00 5.91 -8.48
C SER A 75 3.70 5.19 -8.14
N LEU A 76 3.51 4.91 -6.85
CA LEU A 76 2.38 4.14 -6.34
C LEU A 76 1.48 5.04 -5.49
N LEU A 77 0.18 4.80 -5.55
CA LEU A 77 -0.82 5.49 -4.75
C LEU A 77 -1.61 4.46 -3.96
N LEU A 78 -1.61 4.60 -2.64
CA LEU A 78 -2.54 3.92 -1.75
C LEU A 78 -3.85 4.71 -1.68
N ASP A 79 -4.95 4.04 -1.96
CA ASP A 79 -6.30 4.59 -1.83
C ASP A 79 -7.15 3.73 -0.89
N ALA A 80 -8.31 4.26 -0.49
CA ALA A 80 -9.35 3.50 0.17
C ALA A 80 -10.66 3.62 -0.64
N VAL A 81 -11.28 2.48 -0.91
CA VAL A 81 -12.52 2.40 -1.70
C VAL A 81 -13.58 1.62 -0.93
N PRO A 82 -14.88 1.82 -1.19
CA PRO A 82 -15.93 1.00 -0.60
C PRO A 82 -15.70 -0.49 -0.87
N GLY A 83 -15.92 -1.32 0.14
CA GLY A 83 -15.82 -2.76 0.01
C GLY A 83 -15.16 -3.43 1.21
N ARG A 84 -15.06 -4.75 1.11
CA ARG A 84 -14.51 -5.59 2.18
C ARG A 84 -12.99 -5.71 2.04
N GLY A 85 -12.27 -5.44 3.12
CA GLY A 85 -10.85 -5.72 3.26
C GLY A 85 -10.51 -7.22 3.17
N GLY A 86 -9.22 -7.52 3.00
CA GLY A 86 -8.75 -8.91 3.00
C GLY A 86 -8.98 -9.58 4.35
N MET A 87 -9.28 -10.88 4.38
CA MET A 87 -9.70 -11.60 5.61
C MET A 87 -8.81 -11.35 6.84
N PHE A 88 -7.50 -11.21 6.64
CA PHE A 88 -6.51 -10.98 7.71
C PHE A 88 -6.04 -9.52 7.84
N SER A 89 -6.60 -8.61 7.06
CA SER A 89 -6.22 -7.20 7.06
C SER A 89 -7.14 -6.41 7.98
N LEU A 90 -6.59 -5.42 8.68
CA LEU A 90 -7.32 -4.60 9.65
C LEU A 90 -8.41 -3.70 9.04
N ASP A 91 -8.48 -3.60 7.70
CA ASP A 91 -9.57 -2.96 6.97
C ASP A 91 -10.79 -3.88 6.74
N ASN A 92 -10.69 -5.18 7.05
CA ASN A 92 -11.83 -6.08 7.01
C ASN A 92 -12.87 -5.71 8.08
N GLY A 93 -14.13 -5.57 7.67
CA GLY A 93 -15.24 -5.16 8.55
C GLY A 93 -15.44 -3.65 8.68
N ARG A 94 -14.68 -2.81 7.97
CA ARG A 94 -14.78 -1.34 8.03
C ARG A 94 -15.54 -0.69 6.87
N GLU A 95 -16.19 -1.51 6.03
CA GLU A 95 -16.92 -1.09 4.81
C GLU A 95 -16.08 -0.32 3.77
N ALA A 96 -14.78 -0.18 4.02
CA ALA A 96 -13.79 0.37 3.12
C ALA A 96 -12.55 -0.54 3.14
N ARG A 97 -11.86 -0.62 1.99
CA ARG A 97 -10.65 -1.42 1.82
C ARG A 97 -9.54 -0.63 1.17
N PHE A 98 -8.30 -0.97 1.48
CA PHE A 98 -7.15 -0.40 0.81
C PHE A 98 -7.00 -0.93 -0.62
N LEU A 99 -6.58 -0.03 -1.52
CA LEU A 99 -6.33 -0.31 -2.92
C LEU A 99 -5.07 0.41 -3.37
N LEU A 100 -4.06 -0.35 -3.77
CA LEU A 100 -2.85 0.11 -4.41
C LEU A 100 -3.06 0.25 -5.92
N ARG A 101 -2.72 1.42 -6.46
CA ARG A 101 -2.83 1.72 -7.89
C ARG A 101 -1.58 2.46 -8.40
N ALA A 102 -1.39 2.47 -9.71
CA ALA A 102 -0.40 3.35 -10.34
C ALA A 102 -0.78 4.81 -10.08
N ASP A 103 0.18 5.60 -9.64
CA ASP A 103 0.00 7.02 -9.42
C ASP A 103 0.07 7.76 -10.77
N ARG A 104 -1.11 8.13 -11.30
CA ARG A 104 -1.23 8.81 -12.60
C ARG A 104 -1.08 10.33 -12.51
N ASP A 105 -1.03 10.88 -11.29
CA ASP A 105 -0.90 12.32 -11.05
C ASP A 105 0.55 12.77 -10.86
N LYS A 106 1.52 11.86 -10.99
CA LYS A 106 2.92 12.27 -11.12
C LYS A 106 3.11 12.81 -12.55
N PRO A 107 3.64 14.04 -12.75
CA PRO A 107 4.08 14.44 -14.07
C PRO A 107 5.07 13.38 -14.56
N SER A 108 4.78 12.79 -15.72
CA SER A 108 5.75 11.95 -16.43
C SER A 108 7.04 12.76 -16.55
N ASP A 109 8.11 12.32 -15.89
CA ASP A 109 9.42 12.94 -16.04
C ASP A 109 9.70 12.99 -17.54
N GLY A 110 9.76 14.21 -18.08
CA GLY A 110 9.72 14.46 -19.50
C GLY A 110 10.85 13.73 -20.21
N ALA A 111 10.50 12.91 -21.20
CA ALA A 111 11.43 12.52 -22.24
C ALA A 111 11.73 13.78 -23.06
N SER A 112 12.72 14.56 -22.62
CA SER A 112 13.48 15.42 -23.52
C SER A 112 14.60 14.57 -24.10
N SER A 113 14.42 14.15 -25.35
CA SER A 113 15.55 13.94 -26.24
C SER A 113 15.30 14.82 -27.45
N ALA A 114 16.11 15.86 -27.56
CA ALA A 114 16.39 16.49 -28.83
C ALA A 114 17.17 15.49 -29.69
N ASP A 115 16.67 15.23 -30.89
CA ASP A 115 17.43 15.32 -32.16
C ASP A 115 16.42 15.53 -33.30
#